data_AF-A0A8T6RR17-F1
#
_entry.id   AF-A0A8T6RR17-F1
#
_cell.length_a   1.000
_cell.length_b   1.000
_cell.length_c   1.000
_cell.angle_alpha   90.00
_cell.angle_beta   90.00
_cell.angle_gamma   90.00
#
_symmetry.space_group_name_H-M   'P 1'
#
loop_
_entity.id
_entity.type
_entity.pdbx_description
1 polymer ?
#
loop_
_entity_poly.entity_id
_entity_poly.type
_entity_poly.pdbx_seq_one_letter_code
_entity_poly.pdbx_strand_id
1 'polypeptide(L)'
;MTKDDDIWGALDDALKEEKKETINLKGIPGIKYYLEKGNFNYAVPLMIQILEDPSEYSIPDKIAVTDICKSLVQQGYATYIRLLYPHFYMIHNNTEAYLTRAIPDPVLIFNVSEILTNSKEIMFEEINGLKDTIRQFAMSRKKDYGLNRIPLRDIADSIQINFIIILKLVEEMIQNKEINGHYDSVGDILVLEATEFSCYNCGSEMKKEDKTCANCGTELKTCVICRASIRAPPVQCPKCKVNAHKEHFLEWLKMSADKKTGKGTCPNCQNPLLPSDLKEG
;
A
#
# COMPACT_ATOMS: atom_id res chain seq x y z
N MET A 1 -22.93 -18.07 7.19
CA MET A 1 -22.14 -18.55 6.04
C MET A 1 -22.85 -18.07 4.79
N THR A 2 -22.34 -17.00 4.19
CA THR A 2 -22.79 -16.50 2.90
C THR A 2 -22.32 -17.47 1.81
N LYS A 3 -22.99 -17.48 0.64
CA LYS A 3 -22.67 -18.37 -0.48
C LYS A 3 -21.26 -18.15 -1.08
N ASP A 4 -20.52 -17.17 -0.59
CA ASP A 4 -19.23 -16.76 -1.15
C ASP A 4 -18.03 -17.50 -0.52
N ASP A 5 -18.15 -18.01 0.70
CA ASP A 5 -17.07 -18.74 1.39
C ASP A 5 -16.91 -20.19 0.92
N ASP A 6 -17.89 -20.72 0.17
CA ASP A 6 -17.93 -22.10 -0.34
C ASP A 6 -17.35 -22.22 -1.78
N ILE A 7 -16.98 -21.08 -2.39
CA ILE A 7 -16.47 -21.02 -3.77
C ILE A 7 -15.07 -21.64 -3.85
N TRP A 8 -14.22 -21.40 -2.85
CA TRP A 8 -12.83 -21.88 -2.84
C TRP A 8 -12.70 -23.38 -2.51
N GLY A 9 -13.61 -23.93 -1.70
CA GLY A 9 -13.66 -25.38 -1.42
C GLY A 9 -14.14 -26.19 -2.64
N ALA A 10 -15.20 -25.70 -3.31
CA ALA A 10 -15.67 -26.28 -4.57
C ALA A 10 -14.63 -26.14 -5.70
N LEU A 11 -13.82 -25.08 -5.69
CA LEU A 11 -12.70 -24.88 -6.62
C LEU A 11 -11.63 -25.95 -6.46
N ASP A 12 -11.19 -26.22 -5.23
CA ASP A 12 -10.13 -27.21 -4.94
C ASP A 12 -10.55 -28.64 -5.29
N ASP A 13 -11.83 -28.97 -5.16
CA ASP A 13 -12.36 -30.29 -5.48
C ASP A 13 -12.64 -30.47 -6.99
N ALA A 14 -13.10 -29.43 -7.69
CA ALA A 14 -13.19 -29.42 -9.15
C ALA A 14 -11.80 -29.54 -9.82
N LEU A 15 -10.78 -28.87 -9.25
CA LEU A 15 -9.38 -28.96 -9.70
C LEU A 15 -8.76 -30.36 -9.50
N LYS A 16 -9.30 -31.18 -8.59
CA LYS A 16 -8.84 -32.57 -8.38
C LYS A 16 -9.48 -33.56 -9.36
N GLU A 17 -10.75 -33.37 -9.73
CA GLU A 17 -11.45 -34.27 -10.67
C GLU A 17 -11.10 -33.98 -12.16
N GLU A 18 -10.82 -32.73 -12.55
CA GLU A 18 -10.55 -32.34 -13.96
C GLU A 18 -9.12 -32.60 -14.45
N LYS A 19 -8.18 -33.04 -13.60
CA LYS A 19 -6.78 -33.31 -13.99
C LYS A 19 -6.57 -34.39 -15.07
N LYS A 20 -7.64 -35.01 -15.58
CA LYS A 20 -7.57 -36.03 -16.64
C LYS A 20 -7.77 -35.49 -18.06
N GLU A 21 -8.27 -34.27 -18.26
CA GLU A 21 -8.48 -33.68 -19.58
C GLU A 21 -8.16 -32.17 -19.63
N THR A 22 -6.99 -31.75 -19.13
CA THR A 22 -6.48 -30.42 -19.50
C THR A 22 -6.05 -30.44 -20.96
N ILE A 23 -6.99 -30.17 -21.87
CA ILE A 23 -6.68 -29.87 -23.26
C ILE A 23 -5.86 -28.58 -23.25
N ASN A 24 -4.64 -28.62 -23.80
CA ASN A 24 -3.73 -27.46 -23.86
C ASN A 24 -4.19 -26.47 -24.93
N LEU A 25 -5.39 -25.91 -24.75
CA LEU A 25 -5.94 -24.86 -25.58
C LEU A 25 -5.40 -23.52 -25.08
N LYS A 26 -4.55 -22.88 -25.89
CA LYS A 26 -4.08 -21.52 -25.66
C LYS A 26 -4.95 -20.51 -26.40
N GLY A 27 -4.95 -19.25 -25.93
CA GLY A 27 -5.63 -18.14 -26.59
C GLY A 27 -7.16 -18.28 -26.61
N ILE A 28 -7.80 -17.70 -27.62
CA ILE A 28 -9.26 -17.64 -27.73
C ILE A 28 -9.97 -18.99 -27.80
N PRO A 29 -9.47 -20.02 -28.52
CA PRO A 29 -10.11 -21.32 -28.53
C PRO A 29 -10.29 -21.91 -27.13
N GLY A 30 -9.29 -21.74 -26.26
CA GLY A 30 -9.35 -22.16 -24.86
C GLY A 30 -10.38 -21.37 -24.06
N ILE A 31 -10.33 -20.04 -24.17
CA ILE A 31 -11.27 -19.15 -23.45
C ILE A 31 -12.71 -19.49 -23.83
N LYS A 32 -13.03 -19.60 -25.13
CA LYS A 32 -14.38 -19.94 -25.60
C LYS A 32 -14.83 -21.30 -25.07
N TYR A 33 -13.97 -22.31 -25.18
CA TYR A 33 -14.25 -23.65 -24.66
C TYR A 33 -14.63 -23.62 -23.19
N TYR A 34 -13.83 -22.96 -22.35
CA TYR A 34 -14.09 -22.90 -20.91
C TYR A 34 -15.34 -22.08 -20.58
N LEU A 35 -15.61 -20.98 -21.30
CA LEU A 35 -16.84 -20.19 -21.10
C LEU A 35 -18.10 -20.97 -21.49
N GLU A 36 -18.09 -21.71 -22.59
CA GLU A 36 -19.22 -22.56 -23.01
C GLU A 36 -19.54 -23.66 -21.99
N LYS A 37 -18.53 -24.09 -21.22
CA LYS A 37 -18.68 -25.04 -20.11
C LYS A 37 -19.00 -24.38 -18.78
N GLY A 38 -19.11 -23.04 -18.72
CA GLY A 38 -19.29 -22.30 -17.48
C GLY A 38 -18.08 -22.35 -16.54
N ASN A 39 -16.91 -22.75 -17.03
CA ASN A 39 -15.70 -22.93 -16.23
C ASN A 39 -14.84 -21.67 -16.21
N PHE A 40 -15.33 -20.64 -15.52
CA PHE A 40 -14.69 -19.32 -15.44
C PHE A 40 -13.28 -19.36 -14.82
N ASN A 41 -13.00 -20.35 -13.98
CA ASN A 41 -11.72 -20.50 -13.29
C ASN A 41 -10.55 -20.77 -14.24
N TYR A 42 -10.81 -21.30 -15.44
CA TYR A 42 -9.79 -21.46 -16.48
C TYR A 42 -9.90 -20.38 -17.56
N ALA A 43 -11.11 -19.88 -17.83
CA ALA A 43 -11.30 -18.81 -18.80
C ALA A 43 -10.61 -17.50 -18.36
N VAL A 44 -10.83 -17.08 -17.11
CA VAL A 44 -10.32 -15.80 -16.59
C VAL A 44 -8.78 -15.74 -16.61
N PRO A 45 -8.03 -16.75 -16.12
CA PRO A 45 -6.57 -16.73 -16.21
C PRO A 45 -6.03 -16.63 -17.64
N LEU A 46 -6.67 -17.29 -18.61
CA LEU A 46 -6.28 -17.17 -20.03
C LEU A 46 -6.56 -15.76 -20.57
N MET A 47 -7.66 -15.13 -20.16
CA MET A 47 -7.95 -13.74 -20.49
C MET A 47 -6.90 -12.80 -19.88
N ILE A 48 -6.52 -13.02 -18.62
CA ILE A 48 -5.46 -12.27 -17.95
C ILE A 48 -4.14 -12.37 -18.72
N GLN A 49 -3.75 -13.57 -19.15
CA GLN A 49 -2.53 -13.77 -19.96
C GLN A 49 -2.51 -12.92 -21.24
N ILE A 50 -3.66 -12.79 -21.93
CA ILE A 50 -3.77 -11.96 -23.14
C ILE A 50 -3.68 -10.47 -22.81
N LEU A 51 -4.21 -10.05 -21.66
CA LEU A 51 -4.17 -8.66 -21.20
C LEU A 51 -2.80 -8.26 -20.64
N GLU A 52 -2.06 -9.19 -20.05
CA GLU A 52 -0.72 -8.98 -19.46
C GLU A 52 0.41 -9.04 -20.49
N ASP A 53 0.26 -9.82 -21.57
CA ASP A 53 1.26 -9.84 -22.66
C ASP A 53 0.57 -9.82 -24.02
N PRO A 54 0.03 -8.67 -24.43
CA PRO A 54 -0.67 -8.57 -25.71
C PRO A 54 0.26 -8.79 -26.90
N SER A 55 1.59 -8.72 -26.74
CA SER A 55 2.51 -8.87 -27.87
C SER A 55 2.56 -10.29 -28.44
N GLU A 56 2.25 -11.28 -27.61
CA GLU A 56 2.21 -12.71 -27.96
C GLU A 56 0.90 -13.14 -28.64
N TYR A 57 -0.10 -12.27 -28.72
CA TYR A 57 -1.44 -12.61 -29.22
C TYR A 57 -1.85 -11.79 -30.45
N SER A 58 -2.68 -12.41 -31.28
CA SER A 58 -3.16 -11.79 -32.51
C SER A 58 -4.17 -10.67 -32.21
N ILE A 59 -4.35 -9.72 -33.14
CA ILE A 59 -5.40 -8.68 -33.02
C ILE A 59 -6.79 -9.31 -32.83
N PRO A 60 -7.20 -10.36 -33.57
CA PRO A 60 -8.44 -11.06 -33.30
C PRO A 60 -8.58 -11.58 -31.86
N ASP A 61 -7.50 -12.06 -31.25
CA ASP A 61 -7.53 -12.55 -29.88
C ASP A 61 -7.83 -11.43 -28.88
N LYS A 62 -7.16 -10.29 -29.05
CA LYS A 62 -7.37 -9.09 -28.22
C LYS A 62 -8.81 -8.59 -28.30
N ILE A 63 -9.35 -8.49 -29.51
CA ILE A 63 -10.74 -8.08 -29.75
C ILE A 63 -11.68 -9.06 -29.07
N ALA A 64 -11.49 -10.36 -29.29
CA ALA A 64 -12.36 -11.38 -28.73
C ALA A 64 -12.33 -11.41 -27.19
N VAL A 65 -11.18 -11.23 -26.54
CA VAL A 65 -11.13 -11.09 -25.08
C VAL A 65 -11.98 -9.91 -24.62
N THR A 66 -11.83 -8.75 -25.26
CA THR A 66 -12.58 -7.56 -24.86
C THR A 66 -14.08 -7.69 -25.13
N ASP A 67 -14.49 -8.34 -26.22
CA ASP A 67 -15.90 -8.60 -26.51
C ASP A 67 -16.52 -9.58 -25.51
N ILE A 68 -15.76 -10.61 -25.12
CA ILE A 68 -16.14 -11.51 -24.04
C ILE A 68 -16.33 -10.73 -22.74
N CYS A 69 -15.40 -9.84 -22.39
CA CYS A 69 -15.53 -9.01 -21.19
C CYS A 69 -16.81 -8.17 -21.22
N LYS A 70 -17.11 -7.50 -22.33
CA LYS A 70 -18.34 -6.73 -22.52
C LYS A 70 -19.58 -7.61 -22.32
N SER A 71 -19.58 -8.80 -22.90
CA SER A 71 -20.69 -9.75 -22.78
C SER A 71 -20.89 -10.23 -21.35
N LEU A 72 -19.82 -10.52 -20.63
CA LEU A 72 -19.88 -10.93 -19.22
C LEU A 72 -20.44 -9.82 -18.32
N VAL A 73 -20.05 -8.55 -18.56
CA VAL A 73 -20.65 -7.39 -17.86
C VAL A 73 -22.15 -7.33 -18.12
N GLN A 74 -22.58 -7.44 -19.38
CA GLN A 74 -24.00 -7.38 -19.76
C GLN A 74 -24.83 -8.52 -19.16
N GLN A 75 -24.22 -9.70 -18.99
CA GLN A 75 -24.88 -10.87 -18.41
C GLN A 75 -24.88 -10.89 -16.87
N GLY A 76 -24.34 -9.85 -16.22
CA GLY A 76 -24.32 -9.76 -14.76
C GLY A 76 -23.23 -10.62 -14.09
N TYR A 77 -22.25 -11.11 -14.85
CA TYR A 77 -21.09 -11.85 -14.32
C TYR A 77 -20.03 -10.91 -13.75
N ALA A 78 -20.45 -9.91 -12.97
CA ALA A 78 -19.59 -8.87 -12.43
C ALA A 78 -18.43 -9.46 -11.62
N THR A 79 -18.66 -10.50 -10.82
CA THR A 79 -17.64 -11.14 -9.98
C THR A 79 -16.42 -11.62 -10.76
N TYR A 80 -16.60 -12.19 -11.95
CA TYR A 80 -15.48 -12.66 -12.78
C TYR A 80 -14.78 -11.50 -13.50
N ILE A 81 -15.53 -10.47 -13.87
CA ILE A 81 -14.98 -9.24 -14.43
C ILE A 81 -14.15 -8.47 -13.40
N ARG A 82 -14.50 -8.54 -12.10
CA ARG A 82 -13.72 -7.90 -11.02
C ARG A 82 -12.26 -8.35 -11.03
N LEU A 83 -12.00 -9.62 -11.34
CA LEU A 83 -10.65 -10.16 -11.45
C LEU A 83 -9.85 -9.55 -12.62
N LEU A 84 -10.54 -9.03 -13.65
CA LEU A 84 -9.94 -8.41 -14.83
C LEU A 84 -9.76 -6.89 -14.69
N TYR A 85 -10.48 -6.22 -13.78
CA TYR A 85 -10.42 -4.76 -13.61
C TYR A 85 -9.03 -4.21 -13.34
N PRO A 86 -8.20 -4.83 -12.48
CA PRO A 86 -6.84 -4.36 -12.29
C PRO A 86 -6.04 -4.30 -13.60
N HIS A 87 -6.22 -5.28 -14.48
CA HIS A 87 -5.55 -5.34 -15.79
C HIS A 87 -6.11 -4.30 -16.76
N PHE A 88 -7.42 -4.04 -16.73
CA PHE A 88 -8.00 -2.95 -17.51
C PHE A 88 -7.49 -1.57 -17.06
N TYR A 89 -7.39 -1.35 -15.74
CA TYR A 89 -6.84 -0.11 -15.19
C TYR A 89 -5.42 0.13 -15.67
N MET A 90 -4.60 -0.93 -15.69
CA MET A 90 -3.23 -0.91 -16.20
C MET A 90 -3.14 -0.51 -17.68
N ILE A 91 -3.97 -1.12 -18.52
CA ILE A 91 -4.06 -0.83 -19.95
C ILE A 91 -4.54 0.61 -20.18
N HIS A 92 -5.60 1.04 -19.49
CA HIS A 92 -6.20 2.37 -19.66
C HIS A 92 -5.25 3.50 -19.26
N ASN A 93 -4.53 3.33 -18.14
CA ASN A 93 -3.54 4.31 -17.68
C ASN A 93 -2.19 4.18 -18.39
N ASN A 94 -2.10 3.33 -19.40
CA ASN A 94 -0.93 3.15 -20.23
C ASN A 94 0.34 2.82 -19.43
N THR A 95 0.19 1.91 -18.48
CA THR A 95 1.22 1.70 -17.47
C THR A 95 2.34 0.79 -17.97
N GLU A 96 2.04 -0.21 -18.80
CA GLU A 96 3.06 -1.12 -19.35
C GLU A 96 4.10 -0.41 -20.20
N ALA A 97 3.69 0.58 -20.99
CA ALA A 97 4.61 1.37 -21.81
C ALA A 97 5.69 2.06 -20.98
N TYR A 98 5.43 2.28 -19.69
CA TYR A 98 6.40 2.86 -18.75
C TYR A 98 7.48 1.85 -18.31
N LEU A 99 7.15 0.56 -18.21
CA LEU A 99 8.06 -0.48 -17.70
C LEU A 99 8.82 -1.21 -18.81
N THR A 100 8.16 -1.51 -19.93
CA THR A 100 8.76 -2.29 -21.02
C THR A 100 9.24 -1.42 -22.19
N ARG A 101 8.95 -0.10 -22.16
CA ARG A 101 9.07 0.80 -23.32
C ARG A 101 8.28 0.34 -24.55
N ALA A 102 7.34 -0.58 -24.38
CA ALA A 102 6.47 -1.03 -25.46
C ALA A 102 5.49 0.09 -25.83
N ILE A 103 5.17 0.20 -27.11
CA ILE A 103 4.09 1.08 -27.55
C ILE A 103 2.79 0.49 -27.02
N PRO A 104 1.92 1.30 -26.41
CA PRO A 104 0.67 0.81 -25.85
C PRO A 104 -0.19 0.20 -26.96
N ASP A 105 -0.82 -0.96 -26.73
CA ASP A 105 -1.66 -1.58 -27.75
C ASP A 105 -2.94 -0.75 -27.97
N PRO A 106 -3.10 -0.10 -29.14
CA PRO A 106 -4.22 0.83 -29.36
C PRO A 106 -5.58 0.11 -29.43
N VAL A 107 -5.60 -1.18 -29.79
CA VAL A 107 -6.83 -1.98 -29.88
C VAL A 107 -7.33 -2.27 -28.47
N LEU A 108 -6.45 -2.71 -27.59
CA LEU A 108 -6.82 -2.96 -26.20
C LEU A 108 -7.21 -1.68 -25.48
N ILE A 109 -6.48 -0.56 -25.66
CA ILE A 109 -6.83 0.72 -25.03
C ILE A 109 -8.24 1.17 -25.41
N PHE A 110 -8.57 1.13 -26.71
CA PHE A 110 -9.89 1.54 -27.18
C PHE A 110 -11.00 0.66 -26.57
N ASN A 111 -10.85 -0.66 -26.67
CA ASN A 111 -11.86 -1.60 -26.22
C ASN A 111 -12.00 -1.63 -24.69
N VAL A 112 -10.89 -1.55 -23.96
CA VAL A 112 -10.89 -1.44 -22.49
C VAL A 112 -11.58 -0.16 -22.07
N SER A 113 -11.30 0.98 -22.69
CA SER A 113 -11.95 2.25 -22.34
C SER A 113 -13.47 2.19 -22.49
N GLU A 114 -13.97 1.45 -23.49
CA GLU A 114 -15.40 1.20 -23.65
C GLU A 114 -15.99 0.32 -22.54
N ILE A 115 -15.30 -0.77 -22.16
CA ILE A 115 -15.69 -1.62 -21.02
C ILE A 115 -15.76 -0.77 -19.75
N LEU A 116 -14.70 -0.01 -19.48
CA LEU A 116 -14.60 0.85 -18.31
C LEU A 116 -15.68 1.91 -18.27
N THR A 117 -16.09 2.46 -19.42
CA THR A 117 -17.17 3.45 -19.48
C THR A 117 -18.51 2.87 -19.02
N ASN A 118 -18.76 1.60 -19.32
CA ASN A 118 -19.98 0.89 -18.94
C ASN A 118 -19.92 0.28 -17.53
N SER A 119 -18.74 0.26 -16.89
CA SER A 119 -18.51 -0.38 -15.59
C SER A 119 -17.87 0.54 -14.54
N LYS A 120 -17.91 1.87 -14.75
CA LYS A 120 -17.19 2.85 -13.92
C LYS A 120 -17.47 2.72 -12.42
N GLU A 121 -18.73 2.60 -12.03
CA GLU A 121 -19.13 2.55 -10.62
C GLU A 121 -18.59 1.29 -9.94
N ILE A 122 -18.80 0.12 -10.56
CA ILE A 122 -18.35 -1.17 -10.03
C ILE A 122 -16.81 -1.17 -9.92
N MET A 123 -16.11 -0.68 -10.94
CA MET A 123 -14.65 -0.62 -10.91
C MET A 123 -14.13 0.33 -9.81
N PHE A 124 -14.77 1.48 -9.64
CA PHE A 124 -14.39 2.45 -8.61
C PHE A 124 -14.52 1.86 -7.21
N GLU A 125 -15.63 1.16 -6.93
CA GLU A 125 -15.83 0.45 -5.66
C GLU A 125 -14.74 -0.60 -5.42
N GLU A 126 -14.40 -1.40 -6.43
CA GLU A 126 -13.38 -2.45 -6.31
C GLU A 126 -11.96 -1.89 -6.12
N ILE A 127 -11.60 -0.86 -6.88
CA ILE A 127 -10.29 -0.18 -6.73
C ILE A 127 -10.18 0.41 -5.33
N ASN A 128 -11.24 1.04 -4.82
CA ASN A 128 -11.23 1.58 -3.46
C ASN A 128 -11.18 0.47 -2.41
N GLY A 129 -11.87 -0.66 -2.61
CA GLY A 129 -11.76 -1.84 -1.75
C GLY A 129 -10.34 -2.41 -1.70
N LEU A 130 -9.66 -2.47 -2.84
CA LEU A 130 -8.24 -2.88 -2.93
C LEU A 130 -7.33 -1.88 -2.21
N LYS A 131 -7.51 -0.57 -2.43
CA LYS A 131 -6.79 0.48 -1.72
C LYS A 131 -6.97 0.38 -0.21
N ASP A 132 -8.18 0.11 0.26
CA ASP A 132 -8.47 -0.07 1.68
C ASP A 132 -7.75 -1.30 2.25
N THR A 133 -7.73 -2.41 1.51
CA THR A 133 -7.03 -3.63 1.90
C THR A 133 -5.50 -3.41 1.97
N ILE A 134 -4.93 -2.73 0.98
CA ILE A 134 -3.51 -2.32 0.98
C ILE A 134 -3.21 -1.46 2.21
N ARG A 135 -4.06 -0.46 2.51
CA ARG A 135 -3.90 0.43 3.67
C ARG A 135 -3.95 -0.36 4.98
N GLN A 136 -4.93 -1.25 5.14
CA GLN A 136 -5.06 -2.08 6.34
C GLN A 136 -3.85 -3.00 6.54
N PHE A 137 -3.36 -3.63 5.47
CA PHE A 137 -2.15 -4.45 5.52
C PHE A 137 -0.93 -3.62 5.93
N ALA A 138 -0.75 -2.43 5.34
CA ALA A 138 0.37 -1.57 5.66
C ALA A 138 0.35 -1.11 7.13
N MET A 139 -0.83 -0.73 7.63
CA MET A 139 -1.01 -0.27 9.01
C MET A 139 -0.87 -1.40 10.03
N SER A 140 -1.33 -2.62 9.74
CA SER A 140 -1.13 -3.76 10.63
C SER A 140 0.35 -4.12 10.76
N ARG A 141 1.10 -4.14 9.65
CA ARG A 141 2.56 -4.39 9.68
C ARG A 141 3.31 -3.35 10.51
N LYS A 142 2.95 -2.08 10.37
CA LYS A 142 3.52 -0.98 11.16
C LYS A 142 3.18 -1.13 12.65
N LYS A 143 1.93 -1.43 12.98
CA LYS A 143 1.45 -1.57 14.36
C LYS A 143 2.05 -2.78 15.07
N ASP A 144 2.01 -3.94 14.43
CA ASP A 144 2.31 -5.22 15.07
C ASP A 144 3.82 -5.49 15.13
N TYR A 145 4.58 -4.96 14.17
CA TYR A 145 6.01 -5.22 14.03
C TYR A 145 6.90 -3.97 14.05
N GLY A 146 6.33 -2.76 14.13
CA GLY A 146 7.10 -1.52 14.04
C GLY A 146 7.75 -1.30 12.66
N LEU A 147 7.28 -2.01 11.62
CA LEU A 147 7.86 -1.96 10.29
C LEU A 147 7.36 -0.73 9.53
N ASN A 148 8.27 0.20 9.27
CA ASN A 148 8.02 1.34 8.39
C ASN A 148 8.45 1.08 6.94
N ARG A 149 8.97 -0.12 6.64
CA ARG A 149 9.42 -0.52 5.30
C ARG A 149 8.72 -1.83 4.97
N ILE A 150 7.91 -1.82 3.92
CA ILE A 150 7.07 -2.95 3.52
C ILE A 150 7.38 -3.27 2.06
N PRO A 151 7.97 -4.45 1.77
CA PRO A 151 8.14 -4.89 0.39
C PRO A 151 6.79 -4.98 -0.32
N LEU A 152 6.66 -4.42 -1.52
CA LEU A 152 5.41 -4.47 -2.28
C LEU A 152 5.03 -5.91 -2.69
N ARG A 153 6.03 -6.80 -2.82
CA ARG A 153 5.79 -8.24 -3.03
C ARG A 153 5.02 -8.88 -1.88
N ASP A 154 5.35 -8.53 -0.63
CA ASP A 154 4.64 -9.05 0.54
C ASP A 154 3.15 -8.62 0.52
N ILE A 155 2.86 -7.41 0.03
CA ILE A 155 1.49 -6.92 -0.15
C ILE A 155 0.80 -7.71 -1.28
N ALA A 156 1.46 -7.85 -2.43
CA ALA A 156 0.95 -8.57 -3.59
C ALA A 156 0.61 -10.03 -3.26
N ASP A 157 1.53 -10.75 -2.61
CA ASP A 157 1.35 -12.14 -2.21
C ASP A 157 0.24 -12.29 -1.17
N SER A 158 0.13 -11.34 -0.22
CA SER A 158 -0.90 -11.37 0.82
C SER A 158 -2.31 -11.11 0.28
N ILE A 159 -2.44 -10.26 -0.74
CA ILE A 159 -3.75 -9.90 -1.34
C ILE A 159 -4.04 -10.79 -2.56
N GLN A 160 -3.07 -11.59 -3.00
CA GLN A 160 -3.13 -12.41 -4.22
C GLN A 160 -3.42 -11.57 -5.48
N ILE A 161 -2.78 -10.41 -5.56
CA ILE A 161 -2.91 -9.47 -6.69
C ILE A 161 -1.55 -9.34 -7.37
N ASN A 162 -1.57 -9.16 -8.69
CA ASN A 162 -0.36 -8.94 -9.46
C ASN A 162 0.44 -7.74 -8.90
N PHE A 163 1.75 -7.94 -8.73
CA PHE A 163 2.68 -6.97 -8.16
C PHE A 163 2.63 -5.59 -8.83
N ILE A 164 2.47 -5.54 -10.16
CA ILE A 164 2.45 -4.29 -10.92
C ILE A 164 1.21 -3.45 -10.57
N ILE A 165 0.07 -4.10 -10.34
CA ILE A 165 -1.15 -3.43 -9.88
C ILE A 165 -0.96 -2.82 -8.49
N ILE A 166 -0.36 -3.59 -7.56
CA ILE A 166 -0.04 -3.09 -6.23
C ILE A 166 0.88 -1.87 -6.31
N LEU A 167 1.93 -1.92 -7.14
CA LEU A 167 2.83 -0.80 -7.36
C LEU A 167 2.06 0.47 -7.77
N LYS A 168 1.17 0.38 -8.77
CA LYS A 168 0.42 1.54 -9.24
C LYS A 168 -0.56 2.09 -8.22
N LEU A 169 -1.30 1.21 -7.56
CA LEU A 169 -2.24 1.63 -6.52
C LEU A 169 -1.48 2.32 -5.38
N VAL A 170 -0.32 1.79 -4.97
CA VAL A 170 0.50 2.43 -3.92
C VAL A 170 1.04 3.80 -4.39
N GLU A 171 1.56 3.91 -5.61
CA GLU A 171 1.99 5.20 -6.17
C GLU A 171 0.85 6.24 -6.16
N GLU A 172 -0.34 5.83 -6.61
CA GLU A 172 -1.53 6.68 -6.64
C GLU A 172 -1.96 7.07 -5.22
N MET A 173 -2.00 6.12 -4.28
CA MET A 173 -2.35 6.36 -2.89
C MET A 173 -1.36 7.33 -2.21
N ILE A 174 -0.07 7.26 -2.53
CA ILE A 174 0.94 8.22 -2.05
C ILE A 174 0.67 9.61 -2.65
N GLN A 175 0.45 9.70 -3.97
CA GLN A 175 0.16 10.97 -4.66
C GLN A 175 -1.09 11.66 -4.11
N ASN A 176 -2.15 10.88 -3.84
CA ASN A 176 -3.41 11.34 -3.29
C ASN A 176 -3.38 11.55 -1.76
N LYS A 177 -2.24 11.26 -1.10
CA LYS A 177 -2.06 11.34 0.37
C LYS A 177 -3.00 10.41 1.16
N GLU A 178 -3.43 9.31 0.54
CA GLU A 178 -4.20 8.25 1.20
C GLU A 178 -3.32 7.35 2.09
N ILE A 179 -2.02 7.28 1.76
CA ILE A 179 -0.95 6.70 2.58
C ILE A 179 0.14 7.75 2.70
N ASN A 180 0.61 8.02 3.92
CA ASN A 180 1.77 8.87 4.12
C ASN A 180 3.04 8.04 4.05
N GLY A 181 3.78 8.22 2.97
CA GLY A 181 5.00 7.47 2.71
C GLY A 181 5.58 7.85 1.37
N HIS A 182 6.62 7.14 0.98
CA HIS A 182 7.17 7.20 -0.36
C HIS A 182 7.50 5.80 -0.86
N TYR A 183 7.62 5.68 -2.17
CA TYR A 183 8.03 4.46 -2.84
C TYR A 183 9.54 4.46 -3.06
N ASP A 184 10.24 3.44 -2.56
CA ASP A 184 11.65 3.15 -2.83
C ASP A 184 11.72 2.18 -4.02
N SER A 185 11.98 2.74 -5.21
CA SER A 185 11.99 2.00 -6.48
C SER A 185 13.18 1.06 -6.66
N VAL A 186 14.22 1.17 -5.83
CA VAL A 186 15.37 0.26 -5.89
C VAL A 186 15.04 -1.05 -5.18
N GLY A 187 14.32 -0.97 -4.07
CA GLY A 187 13.92 -2.13 -3.29
C GLY A 187 12.54 -2.67 -3.59
N ASP A 188 11.74 -1.97 -4.41
CA ASP A 188 10.30 -2.16 -4.52
C ASP A 188 9.60 -2.12 -3.14
N ILE A 189 9.93 -1.10 -2.34
CA ILE A 189 9.51 -0.98 -0.93
C ILE A 189 8.59 0.24 -0.75
N LEU A 190 7.44 0.03 -0.10
CA LEU A 190 6.66 1.11 0.49
C LEU A 190 7.33 1.53 1.81
N VAL A 191 7.85 2.75 1.86
CA VAL A 191 8.38 3.35 3.09
C VAL A 191 7.29 4.22 3.70
N LEU A 192 6.68 3.72 4.77
CA LEU A 192 5.70 4.48 5.55
C LEU A 192 6.42 5.57 6.34
N GLU A 193 6.02 6.80 6.13
CA GLU A 193 6.46 7.89 6.97
C GLU A 193 5.63 7.87 8.26
N ALA A 194 6.21 8.39 9.35
CA ALA A 194 5.45 8.54 10.58
C ALA A 194 4.35 9.58 10.37
N THR A 195 3.14 9.12 10.00
CA THR A 195 1.89 9.86 9.87
C THR A 195 1.57 10.68 11.10
N GLU A 196 1.83 10.14 12.29
CA GLU A 196 1.22 10.69 13.49
C GLU A 196 2.26 11.25 14.45
N PHE A 197 2.04 12.51 14.80
CA PHE A 197 2.36 12.97 16.14
C PHE A 197 1.29 12.40 17.05
N SER A 198 1.58 11.33 17.78
CA SER A 198 0.68 10.88 18.85
C SER A 198 0.94 11.72 20.10
N CYS A 199 -0.10 12.07 20.83
CA CYS A 199 0.03 12.69 22.14
C CYS A 199 0.76 11.73 23.08
N TYR A 200 1.86 12.16 23.70
CA TYR A 200 2.61 11.33 24.66
C TYR A 200 1.81 11.00 25.93
N ASN A 201 0.76 11.78 26.25
CA ASN A 201 -0.05 11.58 27.45
C ASN A 201 -1.23 10.63 27.20
N CYS A 202 -1.98 10.77 26.10
CA CYS A 202 -3.18 9.96 25.85
C CYS A 202 -3.11 9.07 24.60
N GLY A 203 -2.05 9.14 23.80
CA GLY A 203 -1.87 8.36 22.58
C GLY A 203 -2.69 8.83 21.37
N SER A 204 -3.57 9.82 21.51
CA SER A 204 -4.39 10.32 20.40
C SER A 204 -3.55 10.91 19.27
N GLU A 205 -3.98 10.67 18.03
CA GLU A 205 -3.37 11.26 16.84
C GLU A 205 -3.46 12.79 16.87
N MET A 206 -2.41 13.46 16.40
CA MET A 206 -2.29 14.91 16.32
C MET A 206 -1.66 15.32 15.00
N LYS A 207 -2.00 16.53 14.56
CA LYS A 207 -1.36 17.19 13.43
C LYS A 207 0.00 17.74 13.85
N LYS A 208 0.91 17.89 12.89
CA LYS A 208 2.26 18.42 13.14
C LYS A 208 2.25 19.85 13.68
N GLU A 209 1.20 20.62 13.37
CA GLU A 209 1.02 22.01 13.78
C GLU A 209 0.34 22.14 15.15
N ASP A 210 -0.24 21.06 15.67
CA ASP A 210 -0.96 21.09 16.95
C ASP A 210 0.04 21.34 18.09
N LYS A 211 -0.20 22.39 18.88
CA LYS A 211 0.58 22.66 20.10
C LYS A 211 -0.01 21.98 21.33
N THR A 212 -1.25 21.52 21.23
CA THR A 212 -2.02 20.93 22.33
C THR A 212 -2.84 19.78 21.79
N CYS A 213 -2.90 18.67 22.52
CA CYS A 213 -3.73 17.54 22.16
C CYS A 213 -5.21 17.92 22.27
N ALA A 214 -5.95 17.78 21.16
CA ALA A 214 -7.39 18.04 21.14
C ALA A 214 -8.20 17.12 22.08
N ASN A 215 -7.68 15.93 22.39
CA ASN A 215 -8.37 14.94 23.24
C ASN A 215 -8.14 15.18 24.74
N CYS A 216 -6.89 15.33 25.19
CA CYS A 216 -6.58 15.45 26.62
C CYS A 216 -6.13 16.84 27.07
N GLY A 217 -6.06 17.81 26.15
CA GLY A 217 -5.62 19.18 26.45
C GLY A 217 -4.13 19.30 26.80
N THR A 218 -3.33 18.25 26.65
CA THR A 218 -1.91 18.26 27.01
C THR A 218 -1.09 19.04 25.98
N GLU A 219 -0.30 19.99 26.45
CA GLU A 219 0.63 20.76 25.61
C GLU A 219 1.79 19.88 25.12
N LEU A 220 2.04 19.89 23.81
CA LEU A 220 3.19 19.22 23.22
C LEU A 220 4.46 20.03 23.50
N LYS A 221 5.39 19.39 24.21
CA LYS A 221 6.70 19.98 24.47
C LYS A 221 7.60 19.79 23.25
N THR A 222 8.37 20.82 22.92
CA THR A 222 9.39 20.75 21.86
C THR A 222 10.77 20.57 22.46
N CYS A 223 11.62 19.81 21.76
CA CYS A 223 13.00 19.61 22.18
C CYS A 223 13.81 20.87 21.88
N VAL A 224 14.49 21.42 22.90
CA VAL A 224 15.33 22.62 22.73
C VAL A 224 16.49 22.43 21.74
N ILE A 225 16.92 21.19 21.51
CA ILE A 225 18.07 20.85 20.65
C ILE A 225 17.61 20.66 19.20
N CYS A 226 16.75 19.68 18.91
CA CYS A 226 16.34 19.37 17.53
C CYS A 226 15.10 20.14 17.05
N ARG A 227 14.44 20.92 17.93
CA ARG A 227 13.20 21.67 17.65
C ARG A 227 11.99 20.83 17.24
N ALA A 228 12.10 19.50 17.21
CA ALA A 228 10.98 18.60 16.99
C ALA A 228 10.16 18.39 18.28
N SER A 229 8.87 18.09 18.14
CA SER A 229 7.98 17.73 19.25
C SER A 229 8.39 16.41 19.90
N ILE A 230 8.29 16.34 21.22
CA ILE A 230 8.70 15.20 22.03
C ILE A 230 7.54 14.21 22.16
N ARG A 231 7.75 12.96 21.73
CA ARG A 231 6.73 11.89 21.72
C ARG A 231 6.78 10.95 22.93
N ALA A 232 7.84 11.02 23.74
CA ALA A 232 8.04 10.25 24.96
C ALA A 232 8.09 11.20 26.17
N PRO A 233 8.04 10.71 27.42
CA PRO A 233 8.29 11.54 28.60
C PRO A 233 9.59 12.35 28.42
N PRO A 234 9.52 13.70 28.39
CA PRO A 234 10.70 14.51 28.14
C PRO A 234 11.66 14.42 29.32
N VAL A 235 12.95 14.62 29.06
CA VAL A 235 13.89 14.95 30.13
C VAL A 235 13.94 16.47 30.31
N GLN A 236 14.03 16.89 31.56
CA GLN A 236 14.06 18.29 31.94
C GLN A 236 15.38 18.67 32.62
N CYS A 237 15.89 19.85 32.25
CA CYS A 237 16.94 20.50 33.03
C CYS A 237 16.43 20.79 34.45
N PRO A 238 17.13 20.36 35.52
CA PRO A 238 16.66 20.59 36.89
C PRO A 238 16.63 22.07 37.26
N LYS A 239 17.43 22.91 36.58
CA LYS A 239 17.57 24.35 36.84
C LYS A 239 16.54 25.19 36.08
N CYS A 240 16.47 25.06 34.75
CA CYS A 240 15.60 25.92 33.91
C CYS A 240 14.36 25.21 33.33
N LYS A 241 14.14 23.93 33.66
CA LYS A 241 12.97 23.13 33.24
C LYS A 241 12.75 23.02 31.73
N VAL A 242 13.80 23.27 30.93
CA VAL A 242 13.70 23.10 29.48
C VAL A 242 13.57 21.63 29.13
N ASN A 243 12.69 21.31 28.18
CA ASN A 243 12.40 19.95 27.73
C ASN A 243 13.30 19.56 26.55
N ALA A 244 13.72 18.28 26.51
CA ALA A 244 14.36 17.69 25.34
C ALA A 244 14.07 16.18 25.24
N HIS A 245 14.31 15.63 24.06
CA HIS A 245 14.49 14.18 23.90
C HIS A 245 15.67 13.72 24.76
N LYS A 246 15.52 12.56 25.41
CA LYS A 246 16.53 12.00 26.32
C LYS A 246 17.86 11.80 25.59
N GLU A 247 17.80 11.23 24.40
CA GLU A 247 18.95 10.92 23.56
C GLU A 247 19.70 12.20 23.18
N HIS A 248 18.99 13.21 22.66
CA HIS A 248 19.60 14.48 22.25
C HIS A 248 20.19 15.25 23.45
N PHE A 249 19.52 15.29 24.61
CA PHE A 249 20.08 15.96 25.78
C PHE A 249 21.35 15.24 26.26
N LEU A 250 21.34 13.91 26.33
CA LEU A 250 22.50 13.13 26.75
C LEU A 250 23.70 13.29 25.79
N GLU A 251 23.46 13.27 24.48
CA GLU A 251 24.49 13.52 23.49
C GLU A 251 25.07 14.93 23.61
N TRP A 252 24.22 15.94 23.80
CA TRP A 252 24.64 17.31 24.04
C TRP A 252 25.52 17.44 25.30
N LEU A 253 25.15 16.79 26.41
CA LEU A 253 25.95 16.82 27.64
C LEU A 253 27.33 16.17 27.43
N LYS A 254 27.42 15.12 26.62
CA LYS A 254 28.70 14.50 26.25
C LYS A 254 29.57 15.45 25.42
N MET A 255 28.98 16.10 24.41
CA MET A 255 29.70 17.03 23.52
C MET A 255 30.15 18.31 24.23
N SER A 256 29.34 18.82 25.15
CA SER A 256 29.60 20.04 25.92
C SER A 256 30.38 19.80 27.21
N ALA A 257 30.87 18.57 27.45
CA ALA A 257 31.54 18.20 28.68
C ALA A 257 32.88 18.92 28.86
N ASP A 258 33.05 19.61 29.97
CA ASP A 258 34.32 20.19 30.36
C ASP A 258 35.32 19.07 30.72
N LYS A 259 36.53 19.12 30.15
CA LYS A 259 37.53 18.05 30.29
C LYS A 259 38.05 17.86 31.72
N LYS A 260 37.96 18.89 32.59
CA LYS A 260 38.45 18.81 33.97
C LYS A 260 37.40 18.25 34.91
N THR A 261 36.14 18.63 34.70
CA THR A 261 35.05 18.29 35.61
C THR A 261 34.18 17.14 35.13
N GLY A 262 34.23 16.80 33.84
CA GLY A 262 33.36 15.82 33.19
C GLY A 262 31.89 16.25 33.08
N LYS A 263 31.55 17.50 33.42
CA LYS A 263 30.19 18.02 33.40
C LYS A 263 29.88 18.69 32.07
N GLY A 264 28.76 18.32 31.46
CA GLY A 264 28.19 19.03 30.31
C GLY A 264 27.50 20.32 30.72
N THR A 265 27.01 21.10 29.76
CA THR A 265 26.23 22.32 30.04
C THR A 265 24.85 22.25 29.42
N CYS A 266 23.84 22.79 30.12
CA CYS A 266 22.49 22.90 29.58
C CYS A 266 22.48 23.78 28.31
N PRO A 267 21.89 23.34 27.18
CA PRO A 267 21.84 24.14 25.95
C PRO A 267 21.06 25.44 26.10
N ASN A 268 20.18 25.55 27.12
CA ASN A 268 19.33 26.72 27.32
C ASN A 268 19.91 27.70 28.35
N CYS A 269 20.24 27.22 29.56
CA CYS A 269 20.68 28.08 30.66
C CYS A 269 22.18 27.98 30.97
N GLN A 270 22.94 27.19 30.22
CA GLN A 270 24.40 27.00 30.34
C GLN A 270 24.91 26.52 31.71
N ASN A 271 24.02 26.13 32.62
CA ASN A 271 24.41 25.59 33.92
C ASN A 271 25.10 24.22 33.75
N PRO A 272 26.17 23.92 34.50
CA PRO A 272 26.82 22.61 34.48
C PRO A 272 25.88 21.51 34.98
N LEU A 273 25.85 20.37 34.28
CA LEU A 273 24.97 19.24 34.57
C LEU A 273 25.68 17.90 34.29
N LEU A 274 25.36 16.91 35.11
CA LEU A 274 25.63 15.49 34.83
C LEU A 274 24.40 14.83 34.21
N PRO A 275 24.57 13.73 33.44
CA PRO A 275 23.46 12.93 32.94
C PRO A 275 22.45 12.49 34.01
N SER A 276 22.94 12.18 35.23
CA SER A 276 22.12 11.79 36.39
C SER A 276 21.28 12.93 36.97
N ASP A 277 21.56 14.19 36.60
CA ASP A 277 20.83 15.34 37.11
C ASP A 277 19.52 15.61 36.34
N LEU A 278 19.32 14.94 35.20
CA LEU A 278 18.12 15.06 34.38
C LEU A 278 16.91 14.42 35.09
N LYS A 279 15.78 15.13 35.10
CA LYS A 279 14.52 14.61 35.63
C LYS A 279 13.61 14.18 34.48
N GLU A 280 12.94 13.04 34.63
CA GLU A 280 11.82 12.68 33.75
C GLU A 280 10.63 13.58 34.11
N GLY A 281 10.08 14.24 33.11
CA GLY A 281 9.00 15.22 33.24
C GLY A 281 7.64 14.71 32.79
#